data_AF-A0A069D6Y1-F1
#
_entry.id   AF-A0A069D6Y1-F1
#
_cell.length_a   1.000
_cell.length_b   1.000
_cell.length_c   1.000
_cell.angle_alpha   90.00
_cell.angle_beta   90.00
_cell.angle_gamma   90.00
#
_symmetry.space_group_name_H-M   'P 1'
#
loop_
_entity.id
_entity.type
_entity.pdbx_description
1 polymer ?
#
loop_
_entity_poly.entity_id
_entity_poly.type
_entity_poly.pdbx_seq_one_letter_code
_entity_poly.pdbx_strand_id
1 'polypeptide(L)'
;MADYQEYDEVGRESKKWLPASVSGNNGSFVPLNTLRIYASGSYPREIKPYTLPVYESSPLNRVLEQYGPGQAWQNNPRRAKTAYLTNISGNDTLNCIYYKSTTASADTLVTIVNGGNYETAQLYVLRTTDEDGNPSFEFKDKLGQVVLTRHNVPEENGAL
;
A
#
# COMPACT_ATOMS: atom_id res chain seq x y z
N MET A 1 -19.78 20.25 0.23
CA MET A 1 -19.41 18.97 -0.42
C MET A 1 -19.77 17.85 0.54
N ALA A 2 -20.10 16.67 0.03
CA ALA A 2 -20.35 15.48 0.84
C ALA A 2 -19.56 14.31 0.27
N ASP A 3 -18.96 13.52 1.15
CA ASP A 3 -18.34 12.23 0.87
C ASP A 3 -19.07 11.12 1.63
N TYR A 4 -18.82 9.86 1.26
CA TYR A 4 -19.45 8.70 1.88
C TYR A 4 -18.49 7.51 1.91
N GLN A 5 -18.53 6.78 3.00
CA GLN A 5 -17.74 5.58 3.22
C GLN A 5 -18.66 4.38 3.41
N GLU A 6 -18.51 3.37 2.56
CA GLU A 6 -19.12 2.05 2.77
C GLU A 6 -18.16 1.14 3.55
N TYR A 7 -18.73 0.20 4.29
CA TYR A 7 -18.00 -0.82 5.04
C TYR A 7 -18.46 -2.23 4.63
N ASP A 8 -17.57 -3.22 4.75
CA ASP A 8 -17.91 -4.63 4.59
C ASP A 8 -18.55 -5.22 5.86
N GLU A 9 -18.90 -6.52 5.82
CA GLU A 9 -19.58 -7.21 6.92
C GLU A 9 -18.80 -7.26 8.23
N VAL A 10 -17.48 -7.06 8.19
CA VAL A 10 -16.60 -7.04 9.36
C VAL A 10 -16.14 -5.62 9.72
N GLY A 11 -16.73 -4.60 9.11
CA GLY A 11 -16.51 -3.19 9.45
C GLY A 11 -15.25 -2.57 8.82
N ARG A 12 -14.68 -3.18 7.78
CA ARG A 12 -13.56 -2.61 7.02
C ARG A 12 -14.08 -1.73 5.90
N GLU A 13 -13.36 -0.68 5.54
CA GLU A 13 -13.75 0.20 4.44
C GLU A 13 -13.87 -0.60 3.13
N SER A 14 -15.03 -0.58 2.47
CA SER A 14 -15.27 -1.32 1.24
C SER A 14 -15.29 -0.43 0.00
N LYS A 15 -15.78 0.81 0.13
CA LYS A 15 -15.75 1.83 -0.93
C LYS A 15 -15.71 3.23 -0.34
N LYS A 16 -14.75 4.04 -0.78
CA LYS A 16 -14.70 5.47 -0.46
C LYS A 16 -15.10 6.29 -1.66
N TRP A 17 -16.24 6.97 -1.57
CA TRP A 17 -16.81 7.73 -2.68
C TRP A 17 -16.08 9.06 -2.88
N LEU A 18 -15.92 9.45 -4.14
CA LEU A 18 -15.47 10.79 -4.49
C LEU A 18 -16.48 11.83 -3.98
N PRO A 19 -16.00 12.98 -3.49
CA PRO A 19 -16.87 13.98 -2.91
C PRO A 19 -17.74 14.65 -3.99
N ALA A 20 -19.03 14.83 -3.71
CA ALA A 20 -19.95 15.50 -4.63
C ALA A 20 -20.55 16.77 -4.01
N SER A 21 -20.89 17.73 -4.86
CA SER A 21 -21.54 18.98 -4.46
C SER A 21 -23.05 18.78 -4.36
N VAL A 22 -23.56 18.68 -3.14
CA VAL A 22 -25.01 18.55 -2.86
C VAL A 22 -25.59 19.95 -2.59
N SER A 23 -26.42 20.43 -3.51
CA SER A 23 -27.05 21.76 -3.41
C SER A 23 -28.21 21.78 -2.40
N GLY A 24 -28.37 22.89 -1.68
CA GLY A 24 -29.51 23.13 -0.78
C GLY A 24 -29.55 22.25 0.49
N ASN A 25 -28.50 21.48 0.75
CA ASN A 25 -28.48 20.50 1.85
C ASN A 25 -28.01 21.07 3.21
N ASN A 26 -27.53 22.33 3.25
CA ASN A 26 -27.19 23.09 4.46
C ASN A 26 -26.39 22.30 5.54
N GLY A 27 -25.47 21.43 5.12
CA GLY A 27 -24.66 20.61 6.02
C GLY A 27 -25.37 19.41 6.66
N SER A 28 -26.59 19.09 6.24
CA SER A 28 -27.33 17.91 6.71
C SER A 28 -26.69 16.61 6.21
N PHE A 29 -26.99 15.50 6.90
CA PHE A 29 -26.52 14.19 6.46
C PHE A 29 -27.02 13.84 5.05
N VAL A 30 -26.12 13.32 4.20
CA VAL A 30 -26.44 12.90 2.83
C VAL A 30 -26.42 11.38 2.75
N PRO A 31 -27.56 10.71 2.50
CA PRO A 31 -27.58 9.27 2.31
C PRO A 31 -26.94 8.89 0.97
N LEU A 32 -26.40 7.67 0.90
CA LEU A 32 -25.65 7.18 -0.27
C LEU A 32 -26.42 7.30 -1.60
N ASN A 33 -27.72 7.01 -1.60
CA ASN A 33 -28.53 7.09 -2.82
C ASN A 33 -28.57 8.53 -3.37
N THR A 34 -28.68 9.52 -2.49
CA THR A 34 -28.62 10.94 -2.87
C THR A 34 -27.21 11.29 -3.34
N LEU A 35 -26.17 10.89 -2.61
CA LEU A 35 -24.79 11.16 -3.02
C LEU A 35 -24.51 10.59 -4.41
N ARG A 36 -24.96 9.38 -4.73
CA ARG A 36 -24.76 8.74 -6.04
C ARG A 36 -25.30 9.60 -7.19
N ILE A 37 -26.48 10.19 -7.01
CA ILE A 37 -27.09 11.08 -8.02
C ILE A 37 -26.20 12.33 -8.24
N TYR A 38 -25.79 12.99 -7.15
CA TYR A 38 -24.92 14.17 -7.25
C TYR A 38 -23.52 13.85 -7.75
N ALA A 39 -22.99 12.66 -7.41
CA ALA A 39 -21.71 12.17 -7.91
C ALA A 39 -21.77 11.93 -9.42
N SER A 40 -22.86 11.35 -9.96
CA SER A 40 -23.04 11.21 -11.41
C SER A 40 -23.12 12.56 -12.14
N GLY A 41 -23.66 13.60 -11.49
CA GLY A 41 -23.63 14.96 -12.01
C GLY A 41 -22.25 15.60 -11.96
N SER A 42 -21.50 15.37 -10.87
CA SER A 42 -20.15 15.93 -10.64
C SER A 42 -19.08 15.21 -11.47
N TYR A 43 -19.29 13.93 -11.77
CA TYR A 43 -18.40 13.06 -12.52
C TYR A 43 -19.17 12.40 -13.68
N PRO A 44 -19.42 13.13 -14.78
CA PRO A 44 -20.21 12.61 -15.90
C PRO A 44 -19.58 11.35 -16.50
N ARG A 45 -20.42 10.35 -16.82
CA ARG A 45 -20.02 9.05 -17.37
C ARG A 45 -19.17 8.18 -16.44
N GLU A 46 -19.01 8.56 -15.17
CA GLU A 46 -18.37 7.73 -14.17
C GLU A 46 -19.43 6.91 -13.41
N ILE A 47 -19.31 5.59 -13.48
CA ILE A 47 -20.22 4.64 -12.82
C ILE A 47 -19.63 4.03 -11.55
N LYS A 48 -18.31 4.19 -11.35
CA LYS A 48 -17.57 3.74 -10.17
C LYS A 48 -16.76 4.88 -9.54
N PRO A 49 -17.39 6.00 -9.10
CA PRO A 49 -16.70 7.16 -8.53
C PRO A 49 -16.26 6.89 -7.08
N TYR A 50 -15.54 5.81 -6.84
CA TYR A 50 -15.09 5.38 -5.53
C TYR A 50 -13.78 4.60 -5.63
N THR A 51 -12.92 4.69 -4.62
CA THR A 51 -11.81 3.74 -4.47
C THR A 51 -12.37 2.38 -4.02
N LEU A 52 -11.65 1.31 -4.36
CA LEU A 52 -12.06 -0.06 -4.04
C LEU A 52 -10.86 -0.83 -3.48
N PRO A 53 -10.75 -1.02 -2.16
CA PRO A 53 -9.82 -1.99 -1.59
C PRO A 53 -10.34 -3.43 -1.77
N VAL A 54 -9.41 -4.36 -1.92
CA VAL A 54 -9.64 -5.81 -1.88
C VAL A 54 -8.78 -6.37 -0.76
N TYR A 55 -9.41 -6.99 0.22
CA TYR A 55 -8.72 -7.55 1.39
C TYR A 55 -8.41 -9.04 1.21
N GLU A 56 -7.45 -9.54 1.98
CA GLU A 56 -7.30 -10.98 2.16
C GLU A 56 -8.53 -11.58 2.86
N SER A 57 -8.77 -12.88 2.63
CA SER A 57 -9.83 -13.66 3.29
C SER A 57 -9.48 -14.00 4.73
N SER A 58 -9.06 -13.00 5.50
CA SER A 58 -8.77 -13.10 6.93
C SER A 58 -9.33 -11.86 7.64
N PRO A 59 -9.61 -11.95 8.96
CA PRO A 59 -10.07 -10.81 9.74
C PRO A 59 -8.97 -9.76 9.95
N LEU A 60 -7.72 -10.04 9.53
CA LEU A 60 -6.67 -9.04 9.52
C LEU A 60 -6.98 -8.02 8.41
N ASN A 61 -6.85 -6.73 8.74
CA ASN A 61 -7.11 -5.60 7.84
C ASN A 61 -6.03 -5.45 6.75
N ARG A 62 -5.67 -6.55 6.10
CA ARG A 62 -4.60 -6.62 5.10
C ARG A 62 -5.20 -6.48 3.71
N VAL A 63 -4.86 -5.36 3.07
CA VAL A 63 -5.23 -5.06 1.68
C VAL A 63 -4.31 -5.85 0.76
N LEU A 64 -4.86 -6.52 -0.25
CA LEU A 64 -4.16 -7.22 -1.33
C LEU A 64 -4.14 -6.38 -2.61
N GLU A 65 -5.24 -5.68 -2.92
CA GLU A 65 -5.32 -4.78 -4.07
C GLU A 65 -6.02 -3.48 -3.66
N GLN A 66 -5.58 -2.37 -4.22
CA GLN A 66 -6.22 -1.07 -4.05
C GLN A 66 -6.45 -0.46 -5.44
N TYR A 67 -7.73 -0.28 -5.79
CA TYR A 67 -8.10 0.39 -7.02
C TYR A 67 -8.38 1.86 -6.77
N GLY A 68 -7.91 2.70 -7.69
CA GLY A 68 -8.27 4.12 -7.76
C GLY A 68 -9.74 4.34 -8.12
N PRO A 69 -10.22 5.59 -7.97
CA PRO A 69 -11.59 5.93 -8.31
C PRO A 69 -11.79 5.95 -9.82
N GLY A 70 -12.82 5.25 -10.27
CA GLY A 70 -13.33 5.33 -11.63
C GLY A 70 -13.27 4.03 -12.43
N GLN A 71 -14.14 3.93 -13.43
CA GLN A 71 -14.28 2.71 -14.24
C GLN A 71 -12.99 2.38 -15.01
N ALA A 72 -12.22 3.37 -15.43
CA ALA A 72 -10.97 3.16 -16.17
C ALA A 72 -9.92 2.47 -15.29
N TRP A 73 -9.84 2.86 -14.01
CA TRP A 73 -8.95 2.23 -13.03
C TRP A 73 -9.39 0.80 -12.71
N GLN A 74 -10.69 0.62 -12.45
CA GLN A 74 -11.24 -0.66 -12.01
C GLN A 74 -11.40 -1.70 -13.13
N ASN A 75 -11.64 -1.28 -14.37
CA ASN A 75 -11.83 -2.21 -15.50
C ASN A 75 -10.51 -2.55 -16.22
N ASN A 76 -9.49 -1.69 -16.12
CA ASN A 76 -8.21 -1.88 -16.83
C ASN A 76 -7.09 -2.34 -15.88
N PRO A 77 -7.38 -3.35 -15.05
CA PRO A 77 -6.86 -3.64 -13.70
C PRO A 77 -5.67 -2.79 -13.18
N ARG A 78 -5.79 -1.45 -13.22
CA ARG A 78 -4.79 -0.51 -12.71
C ARG A 78 -5.00 -0.37 -11.21
N ARG A 79 -4.20 -1.13 -10.48
CA ARG A 79 -4.35 -1.30 -9.03
C ARG A 79 -2.98 -1.39 -8.40
N ALA A 80 -2.82 -0.76 -7.25
CA ALA A 80 -1.70 -1.08 -6.40
C ALA A 80 -1.93 -2.47 -5.81
N LYS A 81 -0.89 -3.29 -5.75
CA LYS A 81 -0.93 -4.62 -5.14
C LYS A 81 -0.04 -4.67 -3.93
N THR A 82 -0.46 -5.43 -2.94
CA THR A 82 0.33 -5.69 -1.75
C THR A 82 0.42 -7.19 -1.53
N ALA A 83 1.63 -7.69 -1.29
CA ALA A 83 1.87 -9.08 -0.88
C ALA A 83 2.63 -9.10 0.45
N TYR A 84 2.14 -9.94 1.37
CA TYR A 84 2.72 -10.15 2.69
C TYR A 84 3.56 -11.42 2.65
N LEU A 85 4.87 -11.27 2.73
CA LEU A 85 5.87 -12.31 2.53
C LEU A 85 6.82 -12.38 3.73
N THR A 86 7.80 -13.27 3.64
CA THR A 86 8.95 -13.32 4.53
C THR A 86 10.25 -13.30 3.75
N ASN A 87 11.35 -12.91 4.38
CA ASN A 87 12.66 -12.96 3.74
C ASN A 87 13.07 -14.41 3.43
N ILE A 88 13.89 -14.58 2.39
CA ILE A 88 14.45 -15.87 1.99
C ILE A 88 15.95 -15.67 1.80
N SER A 89 16.75 -16.35 2.61
CA SER A 89 18.22 -16.26 2.53
C SER A 89 18.71 -16.76 1.18
N GLY A 90 19.57 -15.97 0.52
CA GLY A 90 20.11 -16.30 -0.80
C GLY A 90 19.16 -16.08 -1.99
N ASN A 91 17.93 -15.61 -1.77
CA ASN A 91 17.05 -15.20 -2.87
C ASN A 91 17.37 -13.78 -3.35
N ASP A 92 17.52 -13.56 -4.65
CA ASP A 92 17.89 -12.25 -5.22
C ASP A 92 17.00 -11.09 -4.73
N THR A 93 15.69 -11.33 -4.62
CA THR A 93 14.71 -10.29 -4.28
C THR A 93 14.38 -10.22 -2.79
N LEU A 94 14.37 -11.38 -2.11
CA LEU A 94 13.91 -11.52 -0.72
C LEU A 94 15.05 -11.71 0.27
N ASN A 95 16.31 -11.65 -0.16
CA ASN A 95 17.46 -11.67 0.73
C ASN A 95 17.67 -10.31 1.41
N CYS A 96 18.03 -10.34 2.69
CA CYS A 96 18.41 -9.15 3.46
C CYS A 96 19.71 -9.43 4.20
N ILE A 97 20.70 -8.56 4.02
CA ILE A 97 21.98 -8.64 4.75
C ILE A 97 21.74 -8.12 6.18
N TYR A 98 22.32 -8.81 7.14
CA TYR A 98 22.31 -8.43 8.55
C TYR A 98 23.62 -7.75 8.91
N TYR A 99 23.55 -6.55 9.47
CA TYR A 99 24.70 -5.81 9.97
C TYR A 99 24.67 -5.75 11.49
N LYS A 100 25.85 -5.89 12.11
CA LYS A 100 26.04 -5.75 13.56
C LYS A 100 26.90 -4.53 13.84
N SER A 101 26.57 -3.81 14.90
CA SER A 101 27.51 -2.86 15.50
C SER A 101 28.41 -3.61 16.49
N THR A 102 29.71 -3.31 16.44
CA THR A 102 30.67 -3.78 17.44
C THR A 102 31.40 -2.60 18.03
N THR A 103 31.64 -2.64 19.35
CA THR A 103 32.51 -1.71 20.06
C THR A 103 33.71 -2.48 20.58
N ALA A 104 34.91 -1.96 20.37
CA ALA A 104 36.07 -2.46 21.11
C ALA A 104 35.86 -2.08 22.58
N SER A 105 36.19 -2.97 23.51
CA SER A 105 35.82 -2.90 24.94
C SER A 105 36.40 -1.73 25.75
N ALA A 106 37.02 -0.74 25.09
CA ALA A 106 37.54 0.49 25.69
C ALA A 106 37.43 1.72 24.78
N ASP A 107 36.69 1.65 23.67
CA ASP A 107 36.66 2.69 22.64
C ASP A 107 35.22 3.17 22.36
N THR A 108 35.06 4.47 22.12
CA THR A 108 33.81 5.10 21.67
C THR A 108 33.53 4.88 20.17
N LEU A 109 34.48 4.31 19.43
CA LEU A 109 34.33 4.02 18.01
C LEU A 109 33.43 2.80 17.77
N VAL A 110 32.30 3.04 17.08
CA VAL A 110 31.38 2.01 16.63
C VAL A 110 31.80 1.55 15.23
N THR A 111 32.03 0.25 15.07
CA THR A 111 32.26 -0.36 13.76
C THR A 111 31.03 -1.14 13.33
N ILE A 112 30.73 -1.11 12.02
CA ILE A 112 29.65 -1.89 11.43
C ILE A 112 30.29 -3.08 10.72
N VAL A 113 29.87 -4.30 11.08
CA VAL A 113 30.36 -5.54 10.47
C VAL A 113 29.23 -6.26 9.75
N ASN A 114 29.55 -6.86 8.61
CA ASN A 114 28.63 -7.74 7.89
C ASN A 114 28.45 -9.04 8.69
N GLY A 115 27.25 -9.31 9.15
CA GLY A 115 26.87 -10.47 9.94
C GLY A 115 26.32 -11.64 9.12
N GLY A 116 26.39 -11.58 7.78
CA GLY A 116 25.77 -12.53 6.86
C GLY A 116 24.36 -12.10 6.45
N ASN A 117 23.53 -13.05 6.05
CA ASN A 117 22.12 -12.79 5.74
C ASN A 117 21.25 -13.06 6.97
N TYR A 118 20.11 -12.40 7.04
CA TYR A 118 19.03 -12.89 7.88
C TYR A 118 18.60 -14.28 7.40
N GLU A 119 18.47 -15.23 8.33
CA GLU A 119 17.92 -16.56 8.03
C GLU A 119 16.51 -16.45 7.45
N THR A 120 16.13 -17.42 6.62
CA THR A 120 14.79 -17.47 6.01
C THR A 120 13.70 -17.36 7.07
N ALA A 121 12.68 -16.54 6.79
CA ALA A 121 11.54 -16.29 7.66
C ALA A 121 11.83 -15.60 9.02
N GLN A 122 12.93 -14.83 9.13
CA GLN A 122 13.20 -13.98 10.30
C GLN A 122 12.60 -12.58 10.20
N LEU A 123 12.30 -12.10 9.00
CA LEU A 123 11.76 -10.77 8.72
C LEU A 123 10.41 -10.87 8.02
N TYR A 124 9.51 -9.94 8.35
CA TYR A 124 8.32 -9.67 7.56
C TYR A 124 8.72 -8.87 6.32
N VAL A 125 8.15 -9.21 5.17
CA VAL A 125 8.41 -8.51 3.92
C VAL A 125 7.08 -8.04 3.33
N LEU A 126 6.93 -6.73 3.20
CA LEU A 126 5.82 -6.13 2.47
C LEU A 126 6.29 -5.82 1.05
N ARG A 127 5.73 -6.49 0.06
CA ARG A 127 5.93 -6.14 -1.35
C ARG A 127 4.76 -5.30 -1.82
N THR A 128 5.02 -4.09 -2.29
CA THR A 128 4.01 -3.22 -2.90
C THR A 128 4.35 -3.01 -4.37
N THR A 129 3.40 -3.29 -5.25
CA THR A 129 3.50 -2.95 -6.68
C THR A 129 2.56 -1.79 -6.95
N ASP A 130 3.07 -0.69 -7.51
CA ASP A 130 2.23 0.45 -7.89
C ASP A 130 1.34 0.15 -9.10
N GLU A 131 0.50 1.11 -9.47
CA GLU A 131 -0.45 0.98 -10.58
C GLU A 131 0.22 0.88 -11.96
N ASP A 132 1.50 1.27 -12.06
CA ASP A 132 2.33 1.18 -13.25
C ASP A 132 3.16 -0.12 -13.31
N GLY A 133 3.09 -0.95 -12.26
CA GLY A 133 3.75 -2.25 -12.21
C GLY A 133 5.13 -2.25 -11.54
N ASN A 134 5.56 -1.15 -10.92
CA ASN A 134 6.85 -1.05 -10.26
C ASN A 134 6.79 -1.65 -8.85
N PRO A 135 7.61 -2.68 -8.53
CA PRO A 135 7.65 -3.26 -7.20
C PRO A 135 8.59 -2.51 -6.26
N SER A 136 8.18 -2.43 -5.00
CA SER A 136 8.96 -2.01 -3.84
C SER A 136 8.81 -3.03 -2.72
N PHE A 137 9.80 -3.09 -1.83
CA PHE A 137 9.87 -4.04 -0.72
C PHE A 137 10.28 -3.33 0.56
N GLU A 138 9.59 -3.62 1.63
CA GLU A 138 9.92 -3.17 2.99
C GLU A 138 10.10 -4.40 3.88
N PHE A 139 11.28 -4.52 4.48
CA PHE A 139 11.63 -5.60 5.39
C PHE A 139 11.56 -5.08 6.82
N LYS A 140 10.82 -5.78 7.68
CA LYS A 140 10.66 -5.44 9.09
C LYS A 140 11.09 -6.59 10.00
N ASP A 141 11.73 -6.24 11.10
CA ASP A 141 11.98 -7.19 12.18
C ASP A 141 10.70 -7.51 12.98
N LYS A 142 10.83 -8.37 14.00
CA LYS A 142 9.71 -8.79 14.86
C LYS A 142 9.20 -7.67 15.79
N LEU A 143 9.95 -6.57 15.90
CA LEU A 143 9.57 -5.37 16.65
C LEU A 143 8.89 -4.32 15.74
N GLY A 144 8.76 -4.61 14.43
CA GLY A 144 8.16 -3.72 13.45
C GLY A 144 9.10 -2.65 12.91
N GLN A 145 10.40 -2.73 13.21
CA GLN A 145 11.39 -1.77 12.74
C GLN A 145 11.79 -2.09 11.30
N VAL A 146 11.86 -1.07 10.46
CA VAL A 146 12.29 -1.24 9.07
C VAL A 146 13.81 -1.43 9.04
N VAL A 147 14.25 -2.59 8.51
CA VAL A 147 15.67 -2.93 8.38
C VAL A 147 16.20 -2.79 6.96
N LEU A 148 15.31 -2.83 5.97
CA LEU A 148 15.64 -2.60 4.56
C LEU A 148 14.42 -2.10 3.79
N THR A 149 14.62 -1.08 2.97
CA THR A 149 13.70 -0.68 1.90
C THR A 149 14.38 -0.89 0.56
N ARG A 150 13.68 -1.52 -0.39
CA ARG A 150 14.19 -1.76 -1.75
C ARG A 150 13.16 -1.28 -2.77
N HIS A 151 13.60 -0.51 -3.75
CA HIS A 151 12.79 -0.04 -4.86
C HIS A 151 13.61 -0.16 -6.15
N ASN A 152 12.93 -0.43 -7.25
CA ASN A 152 13.56 -0.31 -8.56
C ASN A 152 13.66 1.18 -8.89
N VAL A 153 14.85 1.66 -9.23
CA VAL A 153 15.02 2.99 -9.82
C VAL A 153 14.90 2.80 -11.33
N PRO A 154 14.06 3.58 -12.05
CA PRO A 154 14.07 3.56 -13.51
C PRO A 154 15.49 3.86 -14.00
N GLU A 155 15.98 3.14 -15.01
CA GLU A 155 17.24 3.51 -15.67
C GLU A 155 17.08 4.93 -16.24
N GLU A 156 17.79 5.91 -15.68
CA GLU A 156 18.00 7.17 -16.38
C GLU A 156 18.80 6.82 -17.63
N ASN A 157 18.14 6.84 -18.79
CA ASN A 157 18.84 6.91 -20.07
C ASN A 157 19.65 8.20 -20.04
N GLY A 158 20.95 8.06 -19.74
CA GLY A 158 21.89 9.17 -19.74
C GLY A 158 21.77 9.93 -21.05
N ALA A 159 21.36 11.19 -20.95
CA ALA A 159 21.40 12.11 -22.07
C ALA A 159 22.86 12.23 -22.53
N LEU A 160 23.13 11.80 -23.76
CA LEU A 160 24.31 12.22 -24.53
C LEU A 160 24.06 13.62 -25.12
#